data_AF-A0A359G514-F1
#
_entry.id   AF-A0A359G514-F1
#
_cell.length_a   1.000
_cell.length_b   1.000
_cell.length_c   1.000
_cell.angle_alpha   90.00
_cell.angle_beta   90.00
_cell.angle_gamma   90.00
#
_symmetry.space_group_name_H-M   'P 1'
#
loop_
_entity.id
_entity.type
_entity.pdbx_description
1 polymer ?
#
loop_
_entity_poly.entity_id
_entity_poly.type
_entity_poly.pdbx_seq_one_letter_code
_entity_poly.pdbx_strand_id
1 'polypeptide(L)'
;MAAVLLLAAVCMSFDYGAGRSLFIATSMLPAVLCAQLFVPQALSAPRRRAVAVAGVCGGAVVVLWTSMLLASCCTQLVHPSSDFPPLFSNPIFLLILLVAFVVPGHLLMAWLRRRQPAERNVRFISERRRVTLPLEAIVRIESNDSEVLIHTAEGAVYRTRTRISQWERLLDERFVRIHRAWIVNADCVTELSPQGVTAGGVSLEFSRKYRDGALAALERRRAERK
;
A
#
# COMPACT_ATOMS: atom_id res chain seq x y z
N MET A 1 -3.68 -18.28 -1.24
CA MET A 1 -3.62 -19.28 -0.15
C MET A 1 -4.76 -19.11 0.86
N ALA A 2 -4.86 -17.99 1.58
CA ALA A 2 -5.94 -17.79 2.58
C ALA A 2 -7.37 -17.95 2.02
N ALA A 3 -7.66 -17.42 0.82
CA ALA A 3 -8.97 -17.57 0.19
C ALA A 3 -9.36 -19.03 -0.12
N VAL A 4 -8.39 -19.88 -0.48
CA VAL A 4 -8.61 -21.31 -0.76
C VAL A 4 -8.93 -22.06 0.51
N LEU A 5 -8.24 -21.76 1.62
CA LEU A 5 -8.50 -22.38 2.91
C LEU A 5 -9.88 -21.99 3.45
N LEU A 6 -10.29 -20.74 3.27
CA LEU A 6 -11.63 -20.28 3.64
C LEU A 6 -12.72 -20.94 2.77
N LEU A 7 -12.51 -21.03 1.46
CA LEU A 7 -13.43 -21.74 0.55
C LEU A 7 -13.52 -23.23 0.89
N ALA A 8 -12.39 -23.87 1.22
CA ALA A 8 -12.38 -25.27 1.64
C ALA A 8 -13.11 -25.46 2.97
N ALA A 9 -12.97 -24.54 3.94
CA ALA A 9 -13.72 -24.58 5.19
C ALA A 9 -15.24 -24.41 4.97
N VAL A 10 -15.63 -23.52 4.05
CA VAL A 10 -17.04 -23.38 3.63
C VAL A 10 -17.54 -24.67 3.00
N CYS A 11 -16.76 -25.31 2.11
CA CYS A 11 -17.15 -26.59 1.53
C CYS A 11 -17.23 -27.70 2.59
N MET A 12 -16.31 -27.75 3.55
CA MET A 12 -16.38 -28.71 4.67
C MET A 12 -17.66 -28.54 5.51
N SER A 13 -18.21 -27.33 5.60
CA SER A 13 -19.48 -27.10 6.30
C SER A 13 -20.70 -27.71 5.59
N PHE A 14 -20.58 -28.06 4.32
CA PHE A 14 -21.57 -28.82 3.55
C PHE A 14 -21.30 -30.34 3.55
N ASP A 15 -20.55 -30.83 4.53
CA ASP A 15 -20.21 -32.26 4.73
C ASP A 15 -19.32 -32.87 3.64
N TYR A 16 -18.57 -32.04 2.90
CA TYR A 16 -17.55 -32.51 1.98
C TYR A 16 -16.27 -32.90 2.72
N GLY A 17 -15.78 -34.11 2.46
CA GLY A 17 -14.48 -34.57 2.94
C GLY A 17 -13.34 -33.61 2.55
N ALA A 18 -12.31 -33.52 3.39
CA ALA A 18 -11.27 -32.50 3.31
C ALA A 18 -10.60 -32.37 1.92
N GLY A 19 -10.27 -33.51 1.29
CA GLY A 19 -9.67 -33.52 -0.05
C GLY A 19 -10.61 -32.97 -1.14
N ARG A 20 -11.91 -33.25 -1.04
CA ARG A 20 -12.93 -32.75 -1.99
C ARG A 20 -13.16 -31.26 -1.82
N SER A 21 -13.25 -30.81 -0.58
CA SER A 21 -13.34 -29.38 -0.24
C SER A 21 -12.16 -28.59 -0.78
N LEU A 22 -10.93 -29.14 -0.67
CA LEU A 22 -9.74 -28.51 -1.23
C LEU A 22 -9.74 -28.51 -2.77
N PHE A 23 -10.20 -29.60 -3.40
CA PHE A 23 -10.33 -29.69 -4.85
C PHE A 23 -11.32 -28.64 -5.39
N ILE A 24 -12.52 -28.54 -4.79
CA ILE A 24 -13.54 -27.55 -5.17
C ILE A 24 -13.03 -26.13 -4.94
N ALA A 25 -12.40 -25.86 -3.79
CA ALA A 25 -11.83 -24.53 -3.52
C ALA A 25 -10.74 -24.14 -4.53
N THR A 26 -9.96 -25.11 -5.00
CA THR A 26 -8.90 -24.88 -5.99
C THR A 26 -9.49 -24.64 -7.39
N SER A 27 -10.57 -25.32 -7.76
CA SER A 27 -11.24 -25.10 -9.05
C SER A 27 -11.92 -23.73 -9.15
N MET A 28 -12.17 -23.05 -8.02
CA MET A 28 -12.66 -21.67 -7.99
C MET A 28 -11.60 -20.60 -8.23
N LEU A 29 -10.31 -20.93 -8.11
CA LEU A 29 -9.21 -19.96 -8.19
C LEU A 29 -9.15 -19.17 -9.50
N PRO A 30 -9.29 -19.79 -10.69
CA PRO A 30 -9.16 -19.05 -11.95
C PRO A 30 -10.15 -17.89 -12.04
N ALA A 31 -11.40 -18.12 -11.64
CA ALA A 31 -12.44 -17.09 -11.67
C ALA A 31 -12.18 -15.96 -10.67
N VAL A 32 -11.76 -16.30 -9.45
CA VAL A 32 -11.43 -15.31 -8.41
C VAL A 32 -10.23 -14.45 -8.84
N LEU A 33 -9.21 -15.07 -9.45
CA LEU A 33 -8.05 -14.35 -9.98
C LEU A 33 -8.44 -13.42 -11.14
N CYS A 34 -9.25 -13.90 -12.09
CA CYS A 34 -9.78 -13.06 -13.16
C CYS A 34 -10.52 -11.84 -12.59
N ALA A 35 -11.41 -12.04 -11.62
CA ALA A 35 -12.11 -10.93 -11.00
C ALA A 35 -11.15 -9.95 -10.31
N GLN A 36 -10.18 -10.43 -9.53
CA GLN A 36 -9.23 -9.57 -8.82
C GLN A 36 -8.33 -8.75 -9.74
N LEU A 37 -7.93 -9.30 -10.90
CA LEU A 37 -7.07 -8.61 -11.87
C LEU A 37 -7.84 -7.58 -12.71
N PHE A 38 -9.04 -7.93 -13.17
CA PHE A 38 -9.78 -7.13 -14.14
C PHE A 38 -10.77 -6.14 -13.50
N VAL A 39 -11.27 -6.38 -12.28
CA VAL A 39 -12.18 -5.44 -11.58
C VAL A 39 -11.53 -4.07 -11.33
N PRO A 40 -10.27 -3.95 -10.85
CA PRO A 40 -9.61 -2.65 -10.70
C PRO A 40 -9.48 -1.89 -12.02
N GLN A 41 -9.16 -2.61 -13.10
CA GLN A 41 -9.04 -2.03 -14.43
C GLN A 41 -10.39 -1.50 -14.92
N ALA A 42 -11.46 -2.27 -14.72
CA ALA A 42 -12.82 -1.86 -15.06
C ALA A 42 -13.31 -0.65 -14.24
N LEU A 43 -12.99 -0.59 -12.94
CA LEU A 43 -13.33 0.54 -12.06
C LEU A 43 -12.61 1.84 -12.47
N SER A 44 -11.43 1.75 -13.08
CA SER A 44 -10.65 2.91 -13.53
C SER A 44 -11.15 3.54 -14.84
N ALA A 45 -12.02 2.84 -15.61
CA ALA A 45 -12.49 3.32 -16.91
C ALA A 45 -13.27 4.65 -16.82
N PRO A 46 -13.09 5.63 -17.71
CA PRO A 46 -13.68 6.97 -17.52
C PRO A 46 -15.17 7.10 -17.89
N ARG A 47 -15.65 6.35 -18.90
CA ARG A 47 -16.99 6.60 -19.51
C ARG A 47 -17.98 5.43 -19.42
N ARG A 48 -17.53 4.22 -19.06
CA ARG A 48 -18.35 2.98 -19.05
C ARG A 48 -18.05 2.04 -17.87
N ARG A 49 -17.78 2.59 -16.68
CA ARG A 49 -17.42 1.81 -15.47
C ARG A 49 -18.41 0.68 -15.18
N ALA A 50 -19.70 1.00 -15.13
CA ALA A 50 -20.74 0.03 -14.81
C ALA A 50 -20.78 -1.15 -15.81
N VAL A 51 -20.68 -0.85 -17.12
CA VAL A 51 -20.68 -1.87 -18.18
C VAL A 51 -19.40 -2.70 -18.14
N ALA A 52 -18.25 -2.08 -17.91
CA ALA A 52 -16.97 -2.79 -17.80
C ALA A 52 -16.95 -3.73 -16.58
N VAL A 53 -17.42 -3.25 -15.42
CA VAL A 53 -17.51 -4.07 -14.20
C VAL A 53 -18.50 -5.21 -14.39
N ALA A 54 -19.68 -4.95 -14.96
CA ALA A 54 -20.67 -5.99 -15.25
C ALA A 54 -20.12 -7.05 -16.21
N GLY A 55 -19.38 -6.65 -17.25
CA GLY A 55 -18.73 -7.56 -18.18
C GLY A 55 -17.66 -8.43 -17.51
N VAL A 56 -16.82 -7.85 -16.66
CA VAL A 56 -15.80 -8.61 -15.90
C VAL A 56 -16.45 -9.58 -14.92
N CYS A 57 -17.46 -9.14 -14.16
CA CYS A 57 -18.19 -10.01 -13.24
C CYS A 57 -18.91 -11.15 -13.98
N GLY A 58 -19.58 -10.84 -15.10
CA GLY A 58 -20.23 -11.85 -15.94
C GLY A 58 -19.23 -12.86 -16.50
N GLY A 59 -18.10 -12.40 -17.05
CA GLY A 59 -17.03 -13.27 -17.53
C GLY A 59 -16.44 -14.15 -16.43
N ALA A 60 -16.20 -13.60 -15.24
CA ALA A 60 -15.72 -14.35 -14.09
C ALA A 60 -16.73 -15.41 -13.62
N VAL A 61 -18.04 -15.11 -13.63
CA VAL A 61 -19.08 -16.10 -13.33
C VAL A 61 -19.11 -17.21 -14.37
N VAL A 62 -18.95 -16.90 -15.67
CA VAL A 62 -18.86 -17.92 -16.72
C VAL A 62 -17.64 -18.83 -16.50
N VAL A 63 -16.47 -18.26 -16.22
CA VAL A 63 -15.26 -19.03 -15.89
C VAL A 63 -15.46 -19.90 -14.64
N LEU A 64 -16.13 -19.37 -13.63
CA LEU A 64 -16.44 -20.10 -12.40
C LEU A 64 -17.38 -21.27 -12.70
N TRP A 65 -18.43 -21.03 -13.48
CA TRP A 65 -19.41 -22.03 -13.85
C TRP A 65 -18.81 -23.16 -14.69
N THR A 66 -17.99 -22.84 -15.71
CA THR A 66 -17.30 -23.87 -16.50
C THR A 66 -16.30 -24.67 -15.66
N SER A 67 -15.60 -24.02 -14.72
CA SER A 67 -14.70 -24.70 -13.78
C SER A 67 -15.46 -25.63 -12.81
N MET A 68 -16.65 -25.22 -12.36
CA MET A 68 -17.53 -26.06 -11.53
C MET A 68 -18.08 -27.25 -12.32
N LEU A 69 -18.43 -27.07 -13.59
CA LEU A 69 -18.94 -28.12 -14.46
C LEU A 69 -17.86 -29.18 -14.73
N LEU A 70 -16.61 -28.73 -14.95
CA LEU A 70 -15.45 -29.62 -15.04
C LEU A 70 -15.20 -30.35 -13.72
N ALA A 71 -15.26 -29.65 -12.59
CA ALA A 71 -15.07 -30.25 -11.27
C ALA A 71 -16.13 -31.32 -10.97
N SER A 72 -17.40 -31.06 -11.30
CA SER A 72 -18.51 -32.01 -11.19
C SER A 72 -18.27 -33.26 -12.04
N CYS A 73 -17.86 -33.08 -13.29
CA CYS A 73 -17.51 -34.19 -14.19
C CYS A 73 -16.35 -35.04 -13.62
N CYS A 74 -15.27 -34.41 -13.14
CA CYS A 74 -14.16 -35.10 -12.50
C CYS A 74 -14.60 -35.86 -11.24
N THR A 75 -15.47 -35.29 -10.41
CA THR A 75 -15.96 -35.96 -9.20
C THR A 75 -16.83 -37.17 -9.53
N GLN A 76 -17.67 -37.10 -10.57
CA GLN A 76 -18.50 -38.23 -11.00
C GLN A 76 -17.66 -39.37 -11.60
N LEU A 77 -16.57 -39.05 -12.30
CA LEU A 77 -15.63 -40.03 -12.84
C LEU A 77 -14.90 -40.81 -11.72
N VAL A 78 -14.53 -40.13 -10.64
CA VAL A 78 -13.78 -40.75 -9.52
C VAL A 78 -14.72 -41.37 -8.48
N HIS A 79 -15.91 -40.80 -8.29
CA HIS A 79 -16.90 -41.20 -7.29
C HIS A 79 -18.33 -41.13 -7.86
N PRO A 80 -18.79 -42.19 -8.55
CA PRO A 80 -20.07 -42.18 -9.27
C PRO A 80 -21.32 -42.14 -8.37
N SER A 81 -21.19 -42.41 -7.07
CA SER A 81 -22.30 -42.44 -6.11
C SER A 81 -22.44 -41.18 -5.25
N SER A 82 -21.65 -40.13 -5.52
CA SER A 82 -21.70 -38.88 -4.75
C SER A 82 -22.31 -37.75 -5.54
N ASP A 83 -23.33 -37.11 -4.97
CA ASP A 83 -23.99 -35.96 -5.55
C ASP A 83 -23.14 -34.69 -5.38
N PHE A 84 -22.89 -34.00 -6.49
CA PHE A 84 -22.34 -32.65 -6.47
C PHE A 84 -23.46 -31.67 -6.06
N PRO A 85 -23.21 -30.69 -5.18
CA PRO A 85 -24.31 -29.93 -4.61
C PRO A 85 -24.87 -28.99 -5.68
N PRO A 86 -26.21 -28.94 -5.84
CA PRO A 86 -26.85 -28.15 -6.89
C PRO A 86 -26.66 -26.64 -6.69
N LEU A 87 -26.26 -26.20 -5.49
CA LEU A 87 -25.94 -24.80 -5.17
C LEU A 87 -24.82 -24.23 -6.06
N PHE A 88 -23.77 -25.01 -6.35
CA PHE A 88 -22.68 -24.57 -7.23
C PHE A 88 -23.06 -24.54 -8.71
N SER A 89 -24.23 -25.06 -9.08
CA SER A 89 -24.79 -24.92 -10.43
C SER A 89 -25.59 -23.64 -10.60
N ASN A 90 -25.99 -22.99 -9.49
CA ASN A 90 -26.78 -21.77 -9.54
C ASN A 90 -25.88 -20.55 -9.83
N PRO A 91 -26.06 -19.85 -10.98
CA PRO A 91 -25.21 -18.72 -11.36
C PRO A 91 -25.33 -17.53 -10.40
N ILE A 92 -26.49 -17.36 -9.75
CA ILE A 92 -26.70 -16.29 -8.75
C ILE A 92 -25.87 -16.58 -7.51
N PHE A 93 -25.84 -17.84 -7.05
CA PHE A 93 -25.01 -18.24 -5.92
C PHE A 93 -23.52 -18.05 -6.21
N LEU A 94 -23.08 -18.43 -7.42
CA LEU A 94 -21.70 -18.22 -7.87
C LEU A 94 -21.34 -16.72 -7.92
N LEU A 95 -22.25 -15.85 -8.35
CA LEU A 95 -22.05 -14.40 -8.33
C LEU A 95 -21.91 -13.87 -6.89
N ILE A 96 -22.81 -14.27 -5.98
CA ILE A 96 -22.77 -13.86 -4.57
C ILE A 96 -21.44 -14.29 -3.94
N LEU A 97 -21.03 -15.53 -4.18
CA LEU A 97 -19.78 -16.08 -3.68
C LEU A 97 -18.58 -15.29 -4.23
N LEU A 98 -18.57 -14.99 -5.54
CA LEU A 98 -17.52 -14.18 -6.16
C LEU A 98 -17.41 -12.79 -5.51
N VAL A 99 -18.54 -12.11 -5.31
CA VAL A 99 -18.61 -10.79 -4.66
C VAL A 99 -18.09 -10.87 -3.22
N ALA A 100 -18.49 -11.89 -2.47
CA ALA A 100 -18.09 -12.09 -1.07
C ALA A 100 -16.57 -12.26 -0.88
N PHE A 101 -15.85 -12.80 -1.87
CA PHE A 101 -14.39 -12.91 -1.81
C PHE A 101 -13.65 -11.72 -2.41
N VAL A 102 -14.19 -11.11 -3.46
CA VAL A 102 -13.51 -10.01 -4.18
C VAL A 102 -13.66 -8.68 -3.46
N VAL A 103 -14.85 -8.35 -2.95
CA VAL A 103 -15.14 -7.04 -2.34
C VAL A 103 -14.33 -6.81 -1.06
N PRO A 104 -14.27 -7.73 -0.07
CA PRO A 104 -13.48 -7.50 1.13
C PRO A 104 -12.00 -7.28 0.85
N GLY A 105 -11.42 -7.97 -0.13
CA GLY A 105 -10.04 -7.74 -0.57
C GLY A 105 -9.83 -6.32 -1.06
N HIS A 106 -10.74 -5.80 -1.89
CA HIS A 106 -10.66 -4.42 -2.37
C HIS A 106 -10.91 -3.39 -1.26
N LEU A 107 -11.87 -3.64 -0.36
CA LEU A 107 -12.14 -2.77 0.78
C LEU A 107 -10.95 -2.72 1.74
N LEU A 108 -10.36 -3.87 2.06
CA LEU A 108 -9.16 -3.96 2.89
C LEU A 108 -8.00 -3.19 2.25
N MET A 109 -7.77 -3.36 0.94
CA MET A 109 -6.72 -2.64 0.22
C MET A 109 -7.00 -1.14 0.12
N ALA A 110 -8.26 -0.72 -0.02
CA ALA A 110 -8.64 0.68 0.02
C ALA A 110 -8.43 1.29 1.41
N TRP A 111 -8.77 0.53 2.46
CA TRP A 111 -8.56 0.93 3.84
C TRP A 111 -7.07 0.99 4.22
N LEU A 112 -6.28 0.01 3.80
CA LEU A 112 -4.82 0.00 3.97
C LEU A 112 -4.19 1.19 3.27
N ARG A 113 -4.58 1.48 2.02
CA ARG A 113 -4.10 2.66 1.28
C ARG A 113 -4.49 3.99 1.92
N ARG A 114 -5.64 4.07 2.59
CA ARG A 114 -6.02 5.26 3.37
C ARG A 114 -5.21 5.42 4.66
N ARG A 115 -4.70 4.32 5.21
CA ARG A 115 -3.90 4.30 6.44
C ARG A 115 -2.39 4.37 6.20
N GLN A 116 -1.91 4.00 5.02
CA GLN A 116 -0.53 4.29 4.63
C GLN A 116 -0.41 5.79 4.37
N PRO A 117 0.47 6.53 5.09
CA PRO A 117 0.81 7.88 4.69
C PRO A 117 1.34 7.79 3.25
N ALA A 118 0.78 8.59 2.35
CA ALA A 118 1.28 8.64 0.99
C ALA A 118 2.78 8.96 1.06
N GLU A 119 3.63 8.06 0.54
CA GLU A 119 5.06 8.29 0.44
C GLU A 119 5.28 9.56 -0.39
N ARG A 120 5.41 10.68 0.33
CA ARG A 120 5.53 11.98 -0.29
C ARG A 120 6.95 12.03 -0.83
N ASN A 121 7.06 12.02 -2.15
CA ASN A 121 8.34 12.02 -2.84
C ASN A 121 8.72 13.44 -3.25
N VAL A 122 9.98 13.80 -3.06
CA VAL A 122 10.57 15.03 -3.60
C VAL A 122 11.43 14.71 -4.80
N ARG A 123 11.28 15.49 -5.87
CA ARG A 123 12.06 15.37 -7.11
C ARG A 123 12.95 16.57 -7.27
N PHE A 124 14.24 16.32 -7.49
CA PHE A 124 15.24 17.37 -7.66
C PHE A 124 16.35 16.90 -8.60
N ILE A 125 17.23 17.82 -8.98
CA ILE A 125 18.39 17.50 -9.81
C ILE A 125 19.62 17.48 -8.91
N SER A 126 20.39 16.39 -9.03
CA SER A 126 21.69 16.20 -8.38
C SER A 126 22.66 15.64 -9.41
N GLU A 127 23.86 16.22 -9.53
CA GLU A 127 24.89 15.78 -10.47
C GLU A 127 24.35 15.57 -11.91
N ARG A 128 23.53 16.52 -12.40
CA ARG A 128 22.83 16.49 -13.70
C ARG A 128 21.85 15.32 -13.90
N ARG A 129 21.52 14.55 -12.85
CA ARG A 129 20.52 13.47 -12.88
C ARG A 129 19.29 13.86 -12.07
N ARG A 130 18.11 13.42 -12.54
CA ARG A 130 16.87 13.54 -11.75
C ARG A 130 16.89 12.48 -10.66
N VAL A 131 16.77 12.92 -9.41
CA VAL A 131 16.67 12.07 -8.24
C VAL A 131 15.26 12.23 -7.66
N THR A 132 14.66 11.11 -7.28
CA THR A 132 13.38 11.06 -6.56
C THR A 132 13.66 10.39 -5.22
N LEU A 133 13.40 11.09 -4.11
CA LEU A 133 13.55 10.54 -2.77
C LEU A 133 12.24 10.62 -2.01
N PRO A 134 11.87 9.57 -1.24
CA PRO A 134 10.84 9.69 -0.23
C PRO A 134 11.33 10.64 0.84
N LEU A 135 10.45 11.52 1.29
CA LEU A 135 10.77 12.46 2.36
C LEU A 135 11.18 11.76 3.66
N GLU A 136 10.70 10.54 3.91
CA GLU A 136 11.08 9.71 5.07
C GLU A 136 12.56 9.31 5.05
N ALA A 137 13.16 9.17 3.87
CA ALA A 137 14.58 8.84 3.76
C ALA A 137 15.49 10.04 4.06
N ILE A 138 14.97 11.27 4.06
CA ILE A 138 15.76 12.49 4.31
C ILE A 138 15.84 12.74 5.81
N VAL A 139 17.06 12.79 6.33
CA VAL A 139 17.33 13.06 7.75
C VAL A 139 17.51 14.55 8.00
N ARG A 140 18.35 15.19 7.18
CA ARG A 140 18.69 16.61 7.32
C ARG A 140 19.10 17.21 5.99
N ILE A 141 18.90 18.51 5.87
CA ILE A 141 19.30 19.32 4.73
C ILE A 141 20.20 20.44 5.22
N GLU A 142 21.32 20.59 4.52
CA GLU A 142 22.40 21.51 4.82
C GLU A 142 22.58 22.51 3.69
N SER A 143 22.68 23.78 4.02
CA SER A 143 23.18 24.78 3.07
C SER A 143 24.70 24.80 3.15
N ASN A 144 25.37 24.46 2.05
CA ASN A 144 26.84 24.45 1.94
C ASN A 144 27.27 25.38 0.79
N ASP A 145 27.64 26.62 1.13
CA ASP A 145 28.02 27.68 0.20
C ASP A 145 27.03 27.89 -0.97
N SER A 146 27.38 27.38 -2.14
CA SER A 146 26.59 27.51 -3.38
C SER A 146 25.61 26.36 -3.62
N GLU A 147 25.67 25.33 -2.78
CA GLU A 147 24.89 24.11 -2.92
C GLU A 147 24.15 23.76 -1.63
N VAL A 148 23.20 22.85 -1.75
CA VAL A 148 22.46 22.25 -0.65
C VAL A 148 22.74 20.75 -0.64
N LEU A 149 23.10 20.23 0.53
CA LEU A 149 23.35 18.82 0.76
C LEU A 149 22.12 18.19 1.41
N ILE A 150 21.63 17.11 0.84
CA ILE A 150 20.51 16.32 1.36
C ILE A 150 21.10 15.03 1.89
N HIS A 151 21.06 14.87 3.21
CA HIS A 151 21.58 13.71 3.92
C HIS A 151 20.46 12.70 4.15
N THR A 152 20.66 11.45 3.72
CA THR A 152 19.69 10.37 3.90
C THR A 152 20.00 9.47 5.08
N ALA A 153 19.00 8.70 5.53
CA ALA A 153 19.15 7.72 6.62
C ALA A 153 20.15 6.60 6.29
N GLU A 154 20.31 6.28 5.00
CA GLU A 154 21.27 5.29 4.49
C GLU A 154 22.71 5.85 4.39
N GLY A 155 22.92 7.12 4.77
CA GLY A 155 24.23 7.78 4.70
C GLY A 155 24.59 8.36 3.33
N ALA A 156 23.68 8.30 2.34
CA ALA A 156 23.89 8.94 1.06
C ALA A 156 23.74 10.47 1.19
N VAL A 157 24.55 11.20 0.42
CA VAL A 157 24.52 12.67 0.38
C VAL A 157 24.30 13.13 -1.06
N TYR A 158 23.20 13.82 -1.31
CA TYR A 158 22.89 14.38 -2.62
C TYR A 158 23.12 15.89 -2.63
N ARG A 159 23.77 16.37 -3.70
CA ARG A 159 24.04 17.81 -3.90
C ARG A 159 23.01 18.41 -4.83
N THR A 160 22.50 19.59 -4.51
CA THR A 160 21.58 20.31 -5.38
C THR A 160 21.82 21.82 -5.33
N ARG A 161 21.50 22.53 -6.41
CA ARG A 161 21.60 24.00 -6.49
C ARG A 161 20.33 24.71 -6.04
N THR A 162 19.28 23.97 -5.72
CA THR A 162 18.04 24.51 -5.18
C THR A 162 18.31 25.11 -3.80
N ARG A 163 17.99 26.39 -3.60
CA ARG A 163 18.24 27.10 -2.33
C ARG A 163 17.48 26.45 -1.17
N ILE A 164 18.06 26.48 0.03
CA ILE A 164 17.45 25.90 1.24
C ILE A 164 16.07 26.50 1.57
N SER A 165 15.82 27.78 1.25
CA SER A 165 14.50 28.42 1.41
C SER A 165 13.44 27.90 0.42
N GLN A 166 13.86 27.37 -0.72
CA GLN A 166 12.96 26.68 -1.64
C GLN A 166 12.69 25.26 -1.14
N TRP A 167 13.70 24.58 -0.58
CA TRP A 167 13.52 23.30 0.09
C TRP A 167 12.50 23.39 1.23
N GLU A 168 12.60 24.40 2.09
CA GLU A 168 11.63 24.64 3.18
C GLU A 168 10.17 24.69 2.68
N ARG A 169 9.92 25.14 1.45
CA ARG A 169 8.58 25.19 0.85
C ARG A 169 8.17 23.89 0.14
N LEU A 170 9.13 23.07 -0.27
CA LEU A 170 8.88 21.78 -0.95
C LEU A 170 8.61 20.65 0.03
N LEU A 171 9.18 20.76 1.23
CA LEU A 171 9.04 19.81 2.31
C LEU A 171 7.68 19.98 3.01
N ASP A 172 7.28 18.98 3.79
CA ASP A 172 6.11 19.05 4.67
C ASP A 172 6.49 19.37 6.11
N GLU A 173 5.49 19.39 6.99
CA GLU A 173 5.56 19.89 8.37
C GLU A 173 6.53 19.11 9.28
N ARG A 174 6.96 17.89 8.89
CA ARG A 174 7.98 17.15 9.63
C ARG A 174 9.37 17.79 9.51
N PHE A 175 9.59 18.64 8.52
CA PHE A 175 10.88 19.31 8.32
C PHE A 175 10.90 20.66 9.03
N VAL A 176 11.69 20.75 10.08
CA VAL A 176 11.81 21.94 10.92
C VAL A 176 13.09 22.68 10.58
N ARG A 177 12.98 23.96 10.27
CA ARG A 177 14.15 24.82 10.06
C ARG A 177 14.71 25.29 11.40
N ILE A 178 15.94 24.88 11.71
CA ILE A 178 16.60 25.11 13.01
C ILE A 178 17.69 26.18 12.94
N HIS A 179 18.21 26.42 11.74
CA HIS A 179 19.27 27.36 11.46
C HIS A 179 19.11 27.92 10.04
N ARG A 180 19.79 29.03 9.73
CA ARG A 180 19.82 29.55 8.35
C ARG A 180 20.35 28.50 7.35
N ALA A 181 21.21 27.60 7.82
CA ALA A 181 21.87 26.55 7.06
C ALA A 181 21.31 25.14 7.28
N TRP A 182 20.33 24.95 8.18
CA TRP A 182 19.90 23.60 8.58
C TRP A 182 18.39 23.48 8.61
N ILE A 183 17.88 22.43 7.95
CA ILE A 183 16.52 21.91 8.09
C ILE A 183 16.65 20.45 8.52
N VAL A 184 15.94 20.04 9.57
CA VAL A 184 15.99 18.66 10.08
C VAL A 184 14.63 18.00 9.97
N ASN A 185 14.61 16.72 9.64
CA ASN A 185 13.42 15.91 9.75
C ASN A 185 13.19 15.58 11.23
N ALA A 186 12.15 16.16 11.82
CA ALA A 186 11.73 15.90 13.19
C ALA A 186 11.56 14.40 13.45
N ASP A 187 11.13 13.64 12.43
CA ASP A 187 10.92 12.21 12.56
C ASP A 187 12.23 11.41 12.76
N CYS A 188 13.37 11.96 12.34
CA CYS A 188 14.70 11.36 12.47
C CYS A 188 15.53 11.91 13.65
N VAL A 189 14.92 12.72 14.52
CA VAL A 189 15.58 13.29 15.70
C VAL A 189 15.73 12.24 16.80
N THR A 190 16.96 11.99 17.24
CA THR A 190 17.26 11.05 18.33
C THR A 190 17.33 11.75 19.69
N GLU A 191 17.86 12.97 19.72
CA GLU A 191 18.02 13.75 20.94
C GLU A 191 17.59 15.20 20.70
N LEU A 192 16.93 15.79 21.70
CA LEU A 192 16.47 17.17 21.68
C LEU A 192 16.90 17.83 22.99
N SER A 193 17.59 18.96 22.89
CA SER A 193 17.98 19.81 24.01
C SER A 193 17.52 21.25 23.77
N PRO A 194 17.52 22.13 24.79
CA PRO A 194 17.22 23.55 24.58
C PRO A 194 18.22 24.28 23.65
N GLN A 195 19.40 23.71 23.45
CA GLN A 195 20.50 24.31 22.69
C GLN A 195 20.58 23.79 21.26
N GLY A 196 20.05 22.59 21.00
CA GLY A 196 20.14 21.95 19.69
C GLY A 196 19.43 20.62 19.59
N VAL A 197 19.73 19.90 18.51
CA VAL A 197 19.09 18.65 18.14
C VAL A 197 20.09 17.70 17.51
N THR A 198 19.96 16.41 17.79
CA THR A 198 20.76 15.35 17.14
C THR A 198 19.90 14.64 16.10
N ALA A 199 20.36 14.63 14.85
CA ALA A 199 19.69 13.93 13.74
C ALA A 199 20.73 13.26 12.84
N GLY A 200 20.58 11.95 12.59
CA GLY A 200 21.53 11.17 11.79
C GLY A 200 22.94 11.11 12.38
N GLY A 201 23.05 11.05 13.71
CA GLY A 201 24.33 10.98 14.42
C GLY A 201 25.11 12.30 14.49
N VAL A 202 24.55 13.42 14.01
CA VAL A 202 25.19 14.75 14.07
C VAL A 202 24.37 15.67 14.99
N SER A 203 25.07 16.31 15.94
CA SER A 203 24.49 17.34 16.81
C SER A 203 24.53 18.71 16.13
N LEU A 204 23.38 19.38 16.07
CA LEU A 204 23.19 20.66 15.40
C LEU A 204 22.60 21.69 16.38
N GLU A 205 23.23 22.85 16.48
CA GLU A 205 22.76 23.93 17.35
C GLU A 205 21.66 24.78 16.71
N PHE A 206 20.76 25.28 17.55
CA PHE A 206 19.76 26.25 17.12
C PHE A 206 20.40 27.63 16.90
N SER A 207 20.01 28.31 15.82
CA SER A 207 20.27 29.76 15.75
C SER A 207 19.31 30.53 16.64
N ARG A 208 19.77 31.68 17.17
CA ARG A 208 18.96 32.59 18.00
C ARG A 208 17.59 32.90 17.41
N LYS A 209 17.52 33.14 16.09
CA LYS A 209 16.27 33.47 15.39
C LYS A 209 15.28 32.31 15.34
N TYR A 210 15.76 31.08 15.20
CA TYR A 210 14.92 29.90 14.93
C TYR A 210 14.65 29.07 16.18
N ARG A 211 15.43 29.24 17.26
CA ARG A 211 15.39 28.41 18.47
C ARG A 211 13.98 28.18 19.01
N ASP A 212 13.26 29.24 19.36
CA ASP A 212 12.01 29.11 20.12
C ASP A 212 10.92 28.41 19.28
N GLY A 213 10.81 28.76 18.00
CA GLY A 213 9.88 28.11 17.07
C GLY A 213 10.25 26.68 16.71
N ALA A 214 11.55 26.41 16.51
CA ALA A 214 12.05 25.08 16.21
C ALA A 214 11.87 24.11 17.37
N LEU A 215 12.21 24.54 18.59
CA LEU A 215 12.06 23.75 19.80
C LEU A 215 10.59 23.37 20.02
N ALA A 216 9.67 24.33 19.94
CA ALA A 216 8.24 24.09 20.10
C ALA A 216 7.68 23.13 19.02
N ALA A 217 8.13 23.24 17.78
CA ALA A 217 7.71 22.33 16.70
C ALA A 217 8.22 20.90 16.93
N LEU A 218 9.48 20.75 17.35
CA LEU A 218 10.10 19.45 17.63
C LEU A 218 9.48 18.77 18.87
N GLU A 219 9.17 19.53 19.92
CA GLU A 219 8.49 19.02 21.12
C GLU A 219 7.07 18.54 20.80
N ARG A 220 6.29 19.32 20.05
CA ARG A 220 4.94 18.93 19.60
C ARG A 220 4.98 17.61 18.83
N ARG A 221 5.91 17.50 17.89
CA ARG A 221 6.06 16.29 17.07
C ARG A 221 6.52 15.07 17.87
N ARG A 222 7.29 15.28 18.95
CA ARG A 222 7.69 14.22 19.87
C ARG A 222 6.52 13.74 20.73
N ALA A 223 5.60 14.62 21.10
CA ALA A 223 4.39 14.26 21.84
C ALA A 223 3.40 13.45 20.99
N GLU A 224 3.23 13.78 19.71
CA GLU A 224 2.35 13.05 18.77
C GLU A 224 2.79 11.60 18.49
N ARG A 225 4.04 11.25 18.79
CA ARG A 225 4.60 9.90 18.57
C ARG A 225 4.56 8.97 19.78
N LYS A 226 4.29 9.50 20.97
CA LYS A 226 4.10 8.70 22.18
C LYS A 226 2.65 8.27 22.31
#